data_AF-A0A0G1KHH5-F1
#
_entry.id   AF-A0A0G1KHH5-F1
#
_cell.length_a   1.000
_cell.length_b   1.000
_cell.length_c   1.000
_cell.angle_alpha   90.00
_cell.angle_beta   90.00
_cell.angle_gamma   90.00
#
_symmetry.space_group_name_H-M   'P 1'
#
loop_
_entity.id
_entity.type
_entity.pdbx_description
1 polymer ?
#
loop_
_entity_poly.entity_id
_entity_poly.type
_entity_poly.pdbx_seq_one_letter_code
_entity_poly.pdbx_strand_id
1 'polypeptide(L)'
;MLIKPDVNKFAKIKVLGLGGGGTNALNSMISQAQIQGVDFVAVNTDQQHLLASVAQTKVQIGDGITKGLGAGADPEIGKRAAEESLERIKEVITGADMAFLTYGAGGGTGTGGGPIIADLAHKMGILTVAVITKPFAFEGTRRMIVADEGIENLRDKVD
;
A
#
# COMPACT_ATOMS: atom_id res chain seq x y z
N MET A 1 37.48 -5.72 6.53
CA MET A 1 37.02 -4.71 7.50
C MET A 1 35.90 -5.36 8.31
N LEU A 2 36.05 -5.54 9.61
CA LEU A 2 35.01 -6.15 10.46
C LEU A 2 33.97 -5.07 10.77
N ILE A 3 32.77 -5.21 10.21
CA ILE A 3 31.62 -4.35 10.54
C ILE A 3 31.01 -4.92 11.83
N LYS A 4 31.16 -4.20 12.94
CA LYS A 4 30.33 -4.47 14.13
C LYS A 4 28.95 -3.86 13.88
N PRO A 5 27.86 -4.63 13.99
CA PRO A 5 26.53 -4.04 13.90
C PRO A 5 26.35 -3.03 15.03
N ASP A 6 26.00 -1.80 14.67
CA ASP A 6 25.59 -0.80 15.64
C ASP A 6 24.21 -1.21 16.17
N VAL A 7 24.21 -1.84 17.35
CA VAL A 7 23.03 -2.39 18.01
C VAL A 7 21.92 -1.35 18.28
N ASN A 8 22.19 -0.06 18.10
CA ASN A 8 21.23 1.02 18.28
C ASN A 8 20.58 1.53 16.97
N LYS A 9 20.95 1.00 15.80
CA LYS A 9 20.40 1.43 14.51
C LYS A 9 19.43 0.38 13.95
N PHE A 10 18.24 0.31 14.54
CA PHE A 10 17.14 -0.49 13.96
C PHE A 10 16.59 0.22 12.72
N ALA A 11 16.48 -0.52 11.61
CA ALA A 11 15.84 -0.01 10.41
C ALA A 11 14.36 0.29 10.69
N LYS A 12 13.90 1.47 10.26
CA LYS A 12 12.50 1.89 10.37
C LYS A 12 11.71 1.31 9.21
N ILE A 13 10.94 0.27 9.50
CA ILE A 13 10.13 -0.45 8.51
C ILE A 13 8.69 0.02 8.60
N LYS A 14 8.10 0.39 7.46
CA LYS A 14 6.66 0.68 7.32
C LYS A 14 6.01 -0.34 6.42
N VAL A 15 4.87 -0.91 6.83
CA VAL A 15 4.05 -1.78 5.99
C VAL A 15 2.76 -1.04 5.64
N LEU A 16 2.58 -0.77 4.35
CA LEU A 16 1.46 -0.06 3.76
C LEU A 16 0.48 -1.05 3.14
N GLY A 17 -0.69 -1.18 3.76
CA GLY A 17 -1.80 -1.99 3.26
C GLY A 17 -2.74 -1.14 2.40
N LEU A 18 -2.77 -1.38 1.10
CA LEU A 18 -3.54 -0.57 0.16
C LEU A 18 -4.86 -1.23 -0.25
N GLY A 19 -5.94 -0.45 -0.20
CA GLY A 19 -7.29 -0.92 -0.54
C GLY A 19 -7.76 -2.06 0.36
N GLY A 20 -8.92 -2.65 0.05
CA GLY A 20 -9.56 -3.61 0.95
C GLY A 20 -8.75 -4.89 1.21
N GLY A 21 -8.07 -5.42 0.18
CA GLY A 21 -7.22 -6.61 0.34
C GLY A 21 -6.00 -6.33 1.23
N GLY A 22 -5.34 -5.18 1.02
CA GLY A 22 -4.17 -4.79 1.80
C GLY A 22 -4.52 -4.47 3.26
N THR A 23 -5.59 -3.73 3.51
CA THR A 23 -6.04 -3.43 4.88
C THR A 23 -6.47 -4.68 5.64
N ASN A 24 -7.08 -5.67 4.96
CA ASN A 24 -7.40 -6.96 5.57
C ASN A 24 -6.13 -7.75 5.92
N ALA A 25 -5.13 -7.77 5.03
CA ALA A 25 -3.85 -8.41 5.31
C ALA A 25 -3.15 -7.78 6.52
N LEU A 26 -3.16 -6.44 6.63
CA LEU A 26 -2.64 -5.75 7.81
C LEU A 26 -3.35 -6.17 9.09
N ASN A 27 -4.68 -6.25 9.06
CA ASN A 27 -5.44 -6.65 10.23
C ASN A 27 -5.02 -8.04 10.72
N SER A 28 -4.79 -9.00 9.82
CA SER A 28 -4.27 -10.32 10.17
C SER A 28 -2.83 -10.25 10.72
N MET A 29 -1.94 -9.47 10.11
CA MET A 29 -0.56 -9.29 10.60
C MET A 29 -0.51 -8.73 12.02
N ILE A 30 -1.35 -7.73 12.31
CA ILE A 30 -1.42 -7.07 13.61
C ILE A 30 -2.04 -8.00 14.67
N SER A 31 -3.18 -8.61 14.36
CA SER A 31 -3.97 -9.35 15.36
C SER A 31 -3.49 -10.78 15.59
N GLN A 32 -2.95 -11.46 14.57
CA GLN A 32 -2.64 -12.89 14.63
C GLN A 32 -1.14 -13.17 14.68
N ALA A 33 -0.33 -12.39 13.95
CA ALA A 33 1.10 -12.68 13.79
C ALA A 33 2.00 -11.92 14.79
N GLN A 34 1.47 -10.95 15.55
CA GLN A 34 2.20 -10.17 16.57
C GLN A 34 3.56 -9.63 16.08
N ILE A 35 3.62 -9.18 14.83
CA ILE A 35 4.85 -8.66 14.22
C ILE A 35 5.27 -7.38 14.95
N GLN A 36 6.52 -7.35 15.41
CA GLN A 36 7.11 -6.23 16.15
C GLN A 36 8.10 -5.44 15.30
N GLY A 37 8.34 -4.17 15.67
CA GLY A 37 9.34 -3.32 15.01
C GLY A 37 8.90 -2.77 13.65
N VAL A 38 7.60 -2.80 13.37
CA VAL A 38 7.01 -2.38 12.09
C VAL A 38 5.87 -1.40 12.35
N ASP A 39 5.86 -0.31 11.60
CA ASP A 39 4.75 0.65 11.57
C ASP A 39 3.72 0.23 10.52
N PHE A 40 2.52 -0.11 10.95
CA PHE A 40 1.43 -0.48 10.04
C PHE A 40 0.59 0.73 9.62
N VAL A 41 0.45 0.89 8.30
CA VAL A 41 -0.25 2.01 7.66
C VAL A 41 -1.34 1.47 6.74
N ALA A 42 -2.60 1.67 7.10
CA ALA A 42 -3.73 1.36 6.22
C ALA A 42 -3.98 2.54 5.27
N VAL A 43 -4.12 2.28 3.96
CA VAL A 43 -4.39 3.31 2.95
C VAL A 43 -5.61 2.88 2.14
N ASN A 44 -6.65 3.70 2.09
CA ASN A 44 -7.85 3.36 1.32
C ASN A 44 -8.62 4.60 0.84
N THR A 45 -9.33 4.44 -0.28
CA THR A 45 -10.34 5.40 -0.77
C THR A 45 -11.68 5.23 -0.05
N ASP A 46 -11.95 4.03 0.47
CA ASP A 46 -13.18 3.72 1.21
C ASP A 46 -12.99 4.05 2.68
N GLN A 47 -13.75 5.03 3.17
CA GLN A 47 -13.68 5.50 4.55
C GLN A 47 -14.18 4.45 5.54
N GLN A 48 -15.24 3.71 5.20
CA GLN A 48 -15.82 2.70 6.09
C GLN A 48 -14.85 1.54 6.28
N HIS A 49 -14.22 1.08 5.21
CA HIS A 49 -13.19 0.04 5.28
C HIS A 49 -11.99 0.53 6.11
N LEU A 50 -11.57 1.78 5.92
CA LEU A 50 -10.44 2.34 6.66
C LEU A 50 -10.71 2.42 8.17
N LEU A 51 -11.92 2.81 8.57
CA LEU A 51 -12.35 2.86 9.97
C LEU A 51 -12.33 1.48 10.64
N ALA A 52 -12.62 0.41 9.89
CA ALA A 52 -12.56 -0.96 10.39
C ALA A 52 -11.14 -1.52 10.53
N SER A 53 -10.10 -0.82 10.04
CA SER A 53 -8.72 -1.29 10.16
C SER A 53 -8.16 -1.10 11.57
N VAL A 54 -7.41 -2.10 12.05
CA VAL A 54 -6.72 -2.05 13.34
C VAL A 54 -5.33 -1.40 13.26
N ALA A 55 -4.89 -0.98 12.07
CA ALA A 55 -3.65 -0.24 11.89
C ALA A 55 -3.67 1.07 12.69
N GLN A 56 -2.53 1.41 13.31
CA GLN A 56 -2.38 2.64 14.10
C GLN A 56 -2.48 3.88 13.20
N THR A 57 -1.86 3.83 12.02
CA THR A 57 -1.93 4.89 11.03
C THR A 57 -2.91 4.53 9.93
N LYS A 58 -3.80 5.48 9.60
CA LYS A 58 -4.83 5.34 8.58
C LYS A 58 -4.77 6.55 7.65
N VAL A 59 -4.72 6.30 6.35
CA VAL A 59 -4.61 7.32 5.31
C VAL A 59 -5.78 7.17 4.36
N GLN A 60 -6.73 8.10 4.45
CA GLN A 60 -7.77 8.22 3.42
C GLN A 60 -7.19 8.97 2.23
N ILE A 61 -7.37 8.41 1.03
CA ILE A 61 -6.91 8.99 -0.23
C ILE A 61 -8.08 9.30 -1.17
N GLY A 62 -7.95 10.34 -1.99
CA GLY A 62 -8.96 10.73 -2.98
C GLY A 62 -10.29 11.13 -2.38
N ASP A 63 -10.28 11.93 -1.30
CA ASP A 63 -11.49 12.45 -0.68
C ASP A 63 -12.28 13.35 -1.65
N GLY A 64 -11.57 14.16 -2.43
CA GLY A 64 -12.18 15.02 -3.46
C GLY A 64 -12.79 14.26 -4.63
N ILE A 65 -12.30 13.05 -4.91
CA ILE A 65 -12.71 12.22 -6.06
C ILE A 65 -13.82 11.24 -5.68
N THR A 66 -13.64 10.53 -4.57
CA THR A 66 -14.50 9.39 -4.19
C THR A 66 -15.50 9.75 -3.10
N LYS A 67 -15.30 10.88 -2.40
CA LYS A 67 -16.09 11.29 -1.22
C LYS A 67 -16.13 10.19 -0.14
N GLY A 68 -15.07 9.39 -0.05
CA GLY A 68 -14.96 8.28 0.90
C GLY A 68 -15.73 7.01 0.52
N LEU A 69 -16.30 6.93 -0.69
CA LEU A 69 -17.11 5.78 -1.15
C LEU A 69 -16.30 4.68 -1.86
N GLY A 70 -14.99 4.88 -2.00
CA GLY A 70 -14.13 3.91 -2.67
C GLY A 70 -13.97 4.12 -4.19
N ALA A 71 -13.08 3.33 -4.78
CA ALA A 71 -12.71 3.45 -6.20
C ALA A 71 -13.58 2.62 -7.16
N GLY A 72 -14.60 1.90 -6.67
CA GLY A 72 -15.53 1.15 -7.54
C GLY A 72 -14.90 0.08 -8.44
N ALA A 73 -13.78 -0.51 -8.00
CA ALA A 73 -12.95 -1.42 -8.79
C ALA A 73 -12.31 -0.81 -10.06
N ASP A 74 -12.29 0.53 -10.17
CA ASP A 74 -11.62 1.26 -11.24
C ASP A 74 -10.20 1.69 -10.81
N PRO A 75 -9.14 1.15 -11.45
CA PRO A 75 -7.76 1.52 -11.15
C PRO A 75 -7.45 3.00 -11.43
N GLU A 76 -8.08 3.63 -12.42
CA GLU A 76 -7.78 5.02 -12.75
C GLU A 76 -8.28 5.95 -11.64
N ILE A 77 -9.39 5.61 -10.98
CA ILE A 77 -9.85 6.31 -9.78
C ILE A 77 -8.83 6.12 -8.64
N GLY A 78 -8.35 4.88 -8.43
CA GLY A 78 -7.35 4.60 -7.41
C GLY A 78 -6.04 5.36 -7.60
N LYS A 79 -5.57 5.46 -8.85
CA LYS A 79 -4.39 6.22 -9.24
C LYS A 79 -4.56 7.71 -8.95
N ARG A 80 -5.62 8.33 -9.47
CA ARG A 80 -5.92 9.75 -9.25
C ARG A 80 -6.10 10.08 -7.77
N ALA A 81 -6.70 9.16 -7.01
CA ALA A 81 -6.85 9.30 -5.56
C ALA A 81 -5.50 9.34 -4.83
N ALA A 82 -4.55 8.48 -5.23
CA ALA A 82 -3.20 8.48 -4.69
C ALA A 82 -2.43 9.76 -5.09
N GLU A 83 -2.54 10.19 -6.35
CA GLU A 83 -1.94 11.44 -6.85
C GLU A 83 -2.44 12.68 -6.09
N GLU A 84 -3.76 12.78 -5.85
CA GLU A 84 -4.37 13.86 -5.05
C GLU A 84 -3.79 13.90 -3.62
N SER A 85 -3.44 12.74 -3.07
CA SER A 85 -3.08 12.57 -1.67
C SER A 85 -1.56 12.40 -1.43
N LEU A 86 -0.73 12.73 -2.42
CA LEU A 86 0.72 12.51 -2.37
C LEU A 86 1.38 13.12 -1.13
N GLU A 87 1.07 14.35 -0.76
CA GLU A 87 1.69 14.99 0.41
C GLU A 87 1.33 14.26 1.71
N ARG A 88 0.08 13.81 1.86
CA ARG A 88 -0.33 13.03 3.04
C ARG A 88 0.37 11.67 3.10
N ILE A 89 0.51 11.01 1.95
CA ILE A 89 1.24 9.73 1.87
C ILE A 89 2.72 9.95 2.22
N LYS A 90 3.32 11.00 1.67
CA LYS A 90 4.71 11.39 1.90
C LYS A 90 5.00 11.65 3.38
N GLU A 91 4.15 12.41 4.06
CA GLU A 91 4.25 12.65 5.50
C GLU A 91 4.32 11.34 6.30
N VAL A 92 3.50 10.35 5.92
CA VAL A 92 3.41 9.07 6.63
C VAL A 92 4.60 8.16 6.36
N ILE A 93 5.15 8.16 5.14
CA ILE A 93 6.30 7.30 4.78
C ILE A 93 7.65 7.96 5.09
N THR A 94 7.69 9.26 5.38
CA THR A 94 8.91 9.98 5.70
C THR A 94 9.65 9.34 6.88
N GLY A 95 10.97 9.18 6.71
CA GLY A 95 11.85 8.63 7.72
C GLY A 95 11.84 7.10 7.82
N ALA A 96 11.14 6.39 6.93
CA ALA A 96 11.32 4.96 6.76
C ALA A 96 12.63 4.65 6.03
N ASP A 97 13.32 3.60 6.46
CA ASP A 97 14.43 3.01 5.71
C ASP A 97 13.91 2.01 4.68
N MET A 98 12.76 1.39 4.97
CA MET A 98 12.12 0.38 4.13
C MET A 98 10.59 0.50 4.16
N ALA A 99 9.97 0.38 2.99
CA ALA A 99 8.52 0.37 2.81
C ALA A 99 8.07 -0.93 2.15
N PHE A 100 7.19 -1.67 2.81
CA PHE A 100 6.49 -2.81 2.24
C PHE A 100 5.11 -2.40 1.77
N LEU A 101 4.82 -2.58 0.50
CA LEU A 101 3.50 -2.35 -0.07
C LEU A 101 2.78 -3.68 -0.17
N THR A 102 1.57 -3.78 0.39
CA THR A 102 0.77 -5.00 0.28
C THR A 102 -0.67 -4.69 -0.11
N TYR A 103 -1.15 -5.43 -1.11
CA TYR A 103 -2.53 -5.35 -1.58
C TYR A 103 -2.86 -6.53 -2.50
N GLY A 104 -4.16 -6.79 -2.65
CA GLY A 104 -4.66 -7.65 -3.72
C GLY A 104 -4.82 -6.87 -5.01
N ALA A 105 -4.12 -7.29 -6.06
CA ALA A 105 -4.21 -6.69 -7.38
C ALA A 105 -5.58 -7.03 -8.03
N GLY A 106 -5.99 -6.24 -9.03
CA GLY A 106 -7.26 -6.42 -9.74
C GLY A 106 -8.42 -5.61 -9.16
N GLY A 107 -8.24 -4.93 -8.02
CA GLY A 107 -9.18 -3.91 -7.52
C GLY A 107 -8.92 -2.52 -8.11
N GLY A 108 -9.59 -1.49 -7.57
CA GLY A 108 -9.35 -0.10 -7.98
C GLY A 108 -8.22 0.55 -7.18
N THR A 109 -8.41 0.69 -5.87
CA THR A 109 -7.50 1.43 -4.98
C THR A 109 -6.07 0.89 -4.96
N GLY A 110 -5.90 -0.41 -4.69
CA GLY A 110 -4.57 -1.03 -4.59
C GLY A 110 -3.85 -1.06 -5.93
N THR A 111 -4.52 -1.52 -6.99
CA THR A 111 -3.96 -1.63 -8.34
C THR A 111 -3.55 -0.27 -8.92
N GLY A 112 -4.39 0.75 -8.74
CA GLY A 112 -4.11 2.10 -9.27
C GLY A 112 -3.17 2.91 -8.38
N GLY A 113 -3.38 2.87 -7.06
CA GLY A 113 -2.60 3.67 -6.12
C GLY A 113 -1.24 3.06 -5.76
N GLY A 114 -1.10 1.73 -5.83
CA GLY A 114 0.13 1.02 -5.49
C GLY A 114 1.36 1.52 -6.25
N PRO A 115 1.33 1.59 -7.58
CA PRO A 115 2.45 2.14 -8.37
C PRO A 115 2.80 3.58 -8.00
N ILE A 116 1.82 4.43 -7.73
CA ILE A 116 2.05 5.85 -7.36
C ILE A 116 2.77 5.96 -6.02
N ILE A 117 2.36 5.15 -5.04
CA ILE A 117 2.98 5.13 -3.71
C ILE A 117 4.39 4.52 -3.76
N ALA A 118 4.58 3.48 -4.58
CA ALA A 118 5.89 2.85 -4.79
C ALA A 118 6.89 3.85 -5.40
N ASP A 119 6.49 4.54 -6.46
CA ASP A 119 7.30 5.55 -7.14
C ASP A 119 7.69 6.70 -6.19
N LEU A 120 6.74 7.16 -5.36
CA LEU A 120 7.03 8.16 -4.33
C LEU A 120 8.08 7.67 -3.33
N ALA A 121 7.92 6.44 -2.80
CA ALA A 121 8.86 5.88 -1.84
C ALA A 121 10.27 5.69 -2.45
N HIS A 122 10.34 5.19 -3.69
CA HIS A 122 11.59 5.03 -4.43
C HIS A 122 12.29 6.38 -4.66
N LYS A 123 11.54 7.42 -5.08
CA LYS A 123 12.07 8.80 -5.23
C LYS A 123 12.56 9.41 -3.92
N MET A 124 12.08 8.95 -2.78
CA MET A 124 12.54 9.35 -1.46
C MET A 124 13.75 8.57 -0.96
N GLY A 125 14.26 7.61 -1.76
CA GLY A 125 15.39 6.76 -1.39
C GLY A 125 15.04 5.69 -0.35
N ILE A 126 13.75 5.33 -0.24
CA ILE A 126 13.27 4.27 0.66
C ILE A 126 13.34 2.94 -0.09
N LEU A 127 13.93 1.92 0.52
CA LEU A 127 13.92 0.56 -0.04
C LEU A 127 12.47 0.06 -0.12
N THR A 128 11.98 -0.17 -1.33
CA THR A 128 10.54 -0.35 -1.60
C THR A 128 10.27 -1.74 -2.12
N VAL A 129 9.59 -2.56 -1.30
CA VAL A 129 9.26 -3.95 -1.66
C VAL A 129 7.74 -4.09 -1.76
N ALA A 130 7.24 -4.69 -2.83
CA ALA A 130 5.81 -4.97 -2.98
C ALA A 130 5.50 -6.47 -2.84
N VAL A 131 4.60 -6.81 -1.92
CA VAL A 131 4.07 -8.15 -1.71
C VAL A 131 2.59 -8.16 -2.04
N ILE A 132 2.28 -8.61 -3.25
CA ILE A 132 0.95 -8.51 -3.87
C ILE A 132 0.40 -9.87 -4.24
N THR A 133 -0.94 -9.99 -4.24
CA THR A 133 -1.63 -11.21 -4.68
C THR A 133 -2.34 -10.97 -6.01
N LYS A 134 -2.38 -11.99 -6.86
CA LYS A 134 -3.24 -12.01 -8.04
C LYS A 134 -4.63 -12.52 -7.67
N PRO A 135 -5.69 -12.07 -8.38
CA PRO A 135 -7.04 -12.60 -8.21
C PRO A 135 -7.10 -14.12 -8.43
N PHE A 136 -8.07 -14.78 -7.79
CA PHE A 136 -8.42 -16.15 -8.12
C PHE A 136 -9.10 -16.23 -9.49
N ALA A 137 -9.01 -17.39 -10.15
CA ALA A 137 -9.63 -17.60 -11.46
C ALA A 137 -11.16 -17.38 -11.46
N PHE A 138 -11.83 -17.67 -10.34
CA PHE A 138 -13.28 -17.49 -10.21
C PHE A 138 -13.72 -16.03 -10.07
N GLU A 139 -12.80 -15.08 -9.85
CA GLU A 139 -13.12 -13.65 -9.74
C GLU A 139 -13.29 -12.97 -11.11
N GLY A 140 -13.08 -13.71 -12.19
CA GLY A 140 -13.34 -13.29 -13.56
C GLY A 140 -12.13 -12.71 -14.29
N THR A 141 -12.10 -12.90 -15.60
CA THR A 141 -10.98 -12.53 -16.47
C THR A 141 -10.65 -11.04 -16.42
N ARG A 142 -11.67 -10.18 -16.33
CA ARG A 142 -11.46 -8.72 -16.24
C ARG A 142 -10.60 -8.34 -15.04
N ARG A 143 -10.82 -8.99 -13.89
CA ARG A 143 -10.06 -8.70 -12.66
C ARG A 143 -8.59 -9.13 -12.81
N MET A 144 -8.34 -10.25 -13.48
CA MET A 144 -6.99 -10.74 -13.78
C MET A 144 -6.25 -9.80 -14.72
N ILE A 145 -6.89 -9.32 -15.81
CA ILE A 145 -6.28 -8.37 -16.75
C ILE A 145 -5.86 -7.09 -16.02
N VAL A 146 -6.78 -6.52 -15.23
CA VAL A 146 -6.50 -5.32 -14.42
C VAL A 146 -5.34 -5.56 -13.44
N ALA A 147 -5.27 -6.75 -12.84
CA ALA A 147 -4.17 -7.11 -11.96
C ALA A 147 -2.83 -7.14 -12.72
N ASP A 148 -2.77 -7.82 -13.87
CA ASP A 148 -1.54 -7.93 -14.65
C ASP A 148 -1.05 -6.56 -15.16
N GLU A 149 -1.96 -5.70 -15.62
CA GLU A 149 -1.62 -4.32 -16.02
C GLU A 149 -1.08 -3.50 -14.85
N GLY A 150 -1.70 -3.60 -13.67
CA GLY A 150 -1.22 -2.92 -12.46
C GLY A 150 0.15 -3.42 -12.01
N ILE A 151 0.40 -4.72 -12.13
CA ILE A 151 1.69 -5.34 -11.79
C ILE A 151 2.79 -4.88 -12.74
N GLU A 152 2.51 -4.84 -14.04
CA GLU A 152 3.49 -4.35 -15.01
C GLU A 152 3.84 -2.89 -14.74
N ASN A 153 2.84 -2.06 -14.41
CA ASN A 153 3.04 -0.67 -14.02
C ASN A 153 3.76 -0.49 -12.68
N LEU A 154 3.86 -1.51 -11.83
CA LEU A 154 4.56 -1.45 -10.55
C LEU A 154 6.03 -1.84 -10.67
N ARG A 155 6.35 -2.68 -11.67
CA ARG A 155 7.60 -3.45 -11.76
C ARG A 155 8.86 -2.60 -11.78
N ASP A 156 8.79 -1.39 -12.33
CA ASP A 156 9.90 -0.44 -12.45
C ASP A 156 9.97 0.58 -11.29
N LYS A 157 9.08 0.46 -10.30
CA LYS A 157 8.94 1.39 -9.16
C LYS A 157 9.23 0.74 -7.81
N VAL A 158 9.68 -0.51 -7.82
CA VAL A 158 10.01 -1.32 -6.64
C VAL A 158 11.40 -1.91 -6.81
N ASP A 159 12.02 -2.27 -5.70
CA ASP A 159 13.36 -2.89 -5.62
C ASP A 159 13.30 -4.43 -5.58
#